data_AF-A0A235ITM1-F1
#
_entry.id   AF-A0A235ITM1-F1
#
_cell.length_a   1.000
_cell.length_b   1.000
_cell.length_c   1.000
_cell.angle_alpha   90.00
_cell.angle_beta   90.00
_cell.angle_gamma   90.00
#
_symmetry.space_group_name_H-M   'P 1'
#
loop_
_entity.id
_entity.type
_entity.pdbx_description
1 polymer ?
#
loop_
_entity_poly.entity_id
_entity_poly.type
_entity_poly.pdbx_seq_one_letter_code
_entity_poly.pdbx_strand_id
1 'polypeptide(L)' 'MEQAKIESRVKELDANLELTSGEIFDTVCGEFGLDITSLESELGCKCPFALVGYLSECETGNHEY' A
#
# COMPACT_ATOMS: atom_id res chain seq x y z
N MET A 1 5.96 11.36 6.02
CA MET A 1 5.09 10.21 6.28
C MET A 1 4.08 10.11 5.14
N GLU A 2 4.56 9.66 3.99
CA GLU A 2 3.70 9.29 2.85
C GLU A 2 2.91 8.01 3.17
N GLN A 3 3.51 7.12 3.97
CA GLN A 3 2.88 5.90 4.50
C GLN A 3 1.57 6.18 5.24
N ALA A 4 1.52 7.18 6.12
CA ALA A 4 0.32 7.48 6.91
C ALA A 4 -0.87 7.92 6.02
N LYS A 5 -0.59 8.55 4.88
CA LYS A 5 -1.62 8.94 3.90
C LYS A 5 -2.13 7.71 3.14
N ILE A 6 -1.22 6.82 2.75
CA ILE A 6 -1.54 5.54 2.09
C ILE A 6 -2.41 4.68 3.02
N GLU A 7 -2.03 4.54 4.29
CA GLU A 7 -2.79 3.79 5.28
C GLU A 7 -4.21 4.36 5.50
N SER A 8 -4.33 5.68 5.63
CA SER A 8 -5.64 6.34 5.74
C SER A 8 -6.50 6.02 4.51
N ARG A 9 -5.91 6.12 3.32
CA ARG A 9 -6.63 5.89 2.06
C ARG A 9 -7.09 4.45 1.91
N VAL A 10 -6.25 3.48 2.28
CA VAL A 10 -6.61 2.05 2.32
C VAL A 10 -7.82 1.83 3.24
N LYS A 11 -7.82 2.40 4.45
CA LYS A 11 -8.94 2.27 5.40
C LYS A 11 -10.21 2.92 4.88
N GLU A 12 -10.11 4.06 4.20
CA GLU A 12 -11.27 4.73 3.59
C GLU A 12 -11.89 3.89 2.48
N LEU A 13 -11.07 3.28 1.61
CA LEU A 13 -11.57 2.45 0.52
C LEU A 13 -12.12 1.09 1.01
N ASP A 14 -11.47 0.50 2.02
CA ASP A 14 -11.95 -0.71 2.70
C ASP A 14 -13.31 -0.47 3.38
N ALA A 15 -13.49 0.67 4.04
CA ALA A 15 -14.74 1.06 4.68
C ALA A 15 -15.90 1.28 3.70
N ASN A 16 -15.62 1.63 2.44
CA ASN A 16 -16.66 1.76 1.43
C ASN A 16 -17.21 0.39 0.95
N LEU A 17 -16.54 -0.74 1.23
CA LEU A 17 -16.94 -2.12 0.89
C LEU A 17 -17.28 -2.41 -0.59
N GLU A 18 -17.22 -1.40 -1.47
CA GLU A 18 -17.48 -1.52 -2.91
C GLU A 18 -16.28 -2.11 -3.68
N LEU A 19 -15.08 -2.01 -3.10
CA LEU A 19 -13.84 -2.44 -3.72
C LEU A 19 -13.30 -3.69 -3.05
N THR A 20 -12.77 -4.61 -3.86
CA THR A 20 -12.03 -5.75 -3.34
C THR A 20 -10.64 -5.31 -2.88
N SER A 21 -9.97 -6.09 -2.03
CA SER A 21 -8.61 -5.79 -1.57
C SER A 21 -7.63 -5.55 -2.74
N GLY A 22 -7.78 -6.29 -3.84
CA GLY A 22 -6.97 -6.08 -5.05
C GLY A 22 -7.25 -4.73 -5.72
N GLU A 23 -8.52 -4.38 -5.89
CA GLU A 23 -8.92 -3.08 -6.46
C GLU A 23 -8.45 -1.91 -5.58
N ILE A 24 -8.52 -2.06 -4.26
CA ILE A 24 -8.00 -1.06 -3.31
C ILE A 24 -6.48 -0.92 -3.49
N PHE A 25 -5.76 -2.03 -3.61
CA PHE A 25 -4.32 -2.03 -3.82
C PHE A 25 -3.94 -1.31 -5.12
N ASP A 26 -4.56 -1.66 -6.24
CA ASP A 26 -4.30 -1.01 -7.54
C ASP A 26 -4.66 0.48 -7.50
N THR A 27 -5.79 0.84 -6.89
CA THR A 27 -6.24 2.23 -6.73
C THR A 27 -5.23 3.05 -5.94
N VAL A 28 -4.83 2.58 -4.77
CA VAL A 28 -3.91 3.29 -3.89
C VAL A 28 -2.51 3.38 -4.53
N CYS A 29 -2.02 2.29 -5.13
CA CYS A 29 -0.76 2.35 -5.85
C CYS A 29 -0.80 3.37 -7.01
N GLY A 30 -1.90 3.41 -7.76
CA GLY A 30 -2.10 4.40 -8.82
C GLY A 30 -2.18 5.85 -8.31
N GLU A 31 -2.90 6.09 -7.21
CA GLU A 31 -3.05 7.42 -6.60
C GLU A 31 -1.71 7.99 -6.10
N PHE A 32 -0.84 7.13 -5.58
CA PHE A 32 0.45 7.52 -5.00
C PHE A 32 1.64 7.29 -5.94
N GLY A 33 1.41 6.83 -7.18
CA GLY A 33 2.47 6.60 -8.17
C GLY A 33 3.43 5.46 -7.80
N LEU A 34 2.93 4.46 -7.06
CA LEU A 34 3.70 3.28 -6.67
C LEU A 34 3.73 2.26 -7.81
N ASP A 35 4.85 1.55 -7.94
CA ASP A 35 5.01 0.52 -8.97
C ASP A 35 4.27 -0.77 -8.57
N ILE A 36 3.06 -0.93 -9.10
CA ILE A 36 2.16 -2.05 -8.82
C ILE A 36 2.84 -3.39 -9.12
N THR A 37 3.58 -3.49 -10.23
CA THR A 37 4.17 -4.76 -10.68
C THR A 37 5.30 -5.20 -9.75
N SER A 38 6.15 -4.26 -9.35
CA SER A 38 7.23 -4.50 -8.40
C SER A 38 6.66 -4.85 -7.02
N LEU A 39 5.68 -4.08 -6.53
CA LEU A 39 5.07 -4.34 -5.23
C LEU A 39 4.30 -5.66 -5.19
N GLU A 40 3.59 -6.03 -6.25
CA GLU A 40 2.94 -7.35 -6.33
C GLU A 40 3.97 -8.48 -6.31
N SER A 41 5.09 -8.31 -7.00
CA SER A 41 6.17 -9.30 -7.01
C SER A 41 6.85 -9.45 -5.64
N GLU A 42 7.10 -8.33 -4.95
CA GLU A 42 7.72 -8.32 -3.62
C GLU A 42 6.76 -8.85 -2.53
N LEU A 43 5.49 -8.45 -2.58
CA LEU A 43 4.47 -8.85 -1.59
C LEU A 43 3.89 -10.24 -1.87
N GLY A 44 3.99 -10.73 -3.11
CA GLY A 44 3.36 -11.97 -3.58
C GLY A 44 1.82 -11.93 -3.58
N CYS A 45 1.22 -10.77 -3.28
CA CYS A 45 -0.23 -10.58 -3.23
C CYS A 45 -0.62 -9.11 -3.41
N LYS A 46 -1.81 -8.87 -3.94
CA LYS A 46 -2.44 -7.54 -4.00
C LYS A 46 -3.19 -7.21 -2.70
N CYS A 47 -2.47 -7.21 -1.59
CA CYS A 47 -3.04 -6.93 -0.27
C CYS A 47 -2.70 -5.49 0.15
N PRO A 48 -3.70 -4.60 0.32
CA PRO A 48 -3.45 -3.20 0.64
C PRO A 48 -2.91 -3.02 2.07
N PHE A 49 -3.21 -3.95 2.99
CA PHE A 49 -2.60 -3.97 4.32
C PHE A 49 -1.14 -4.45 4.30
N ALA A 50 -0.80 -5.38 3.40
CA ALA A 50 0.58 -5.82 3.22
C ALA A 50 1.45 -4.68 2.65
N LEU A 51 0.88 -3.89 1.72
CA LEU A 51 1.50 -2.67 1.22
C LEU A 51 1.85 -1.68 2.34
N VAL A 52 0.90 -1.39 3.23
CA VAL A 52 1.11 -0.48 4.36
C VAL A 52 2.24 -0.97 5.27
N GLY A 53 2.27 -2.27 5.56
CA GLY A 53 3.34 -2.90 6.36
C GLY A 53 4.71 -2.77 5.66
N TYR A 54 4.78 -3.13 4.39
CA TYR A 54 6.01 -3.03 3.60
C TYR A 54 6.55 -1.61 3.52
N LEU A 55 5.68 -0.61 3.30
CA LEU A 55 6.09 0.80 3.29
C LEU A 55 6.58 1.28 4.65
N SER A 56 5.98 0.78 5.74
CA SER A 56 6.47 1.07 7.10
C SER A 56 7.88 0.51 7.32
N GLU A 57 8.16 -0.68 6.82
CA GLU A 57 9.50 -1.28 6.89
C GLU A 57 10.50 -0.53 6.01
N CYS A 58 10.12 -0.13 4.79
CA CYS A 58 10.95 0.69 3.90
C CYS A 58 11.27 2.08 4.48
N GLU A 59 10.32 2.74 5.13
CA GLU A 59 10.55 4.04 5.77
C GLU A 59 11.49 3.89 6.99
N THR A 60 11.41 2.75 7.70
CA THR A 60 12.25 2.45 8.87
C THR A 60 13.66 2.00 8.47
N GLY A 61 13.81 1.26 7.38
CA GLY A 61 15.11 0.75 6.88
C GLY A 61 16.06 1.82 6.33
N ASN A 62 15.59 3.05 6.14
CA ASN A 62 16.44 4.21 5.81
C ASN A 62 17.08 4.89 7.04
N HIS A 63 16.93 4.31 8.24
CA HIS A 63 17.53 4.82 9.48
C HIS A 63 18.62 3.90 10.02
N GLU A 64 19.43 3.32 9.14
CA GLU A 64 20.73 2.77 9.52
C GLU A 64 21.79 3.43 8.63
N TYR A 65 22.92 3.79 9.27
CA TYR A 65 24.13 4.51 8.82
C TYR A 65 24.12 6.05 8.90
#